data_AF-A0A5B8LDD8-F1
#
_entry.id   AF-A0A5B8LDD8-F1
#
_cell.length_a   1.000
_cell.length_b   1.000
_cell.length_c   1.000
_cell.angle_alpha   90.00
_cell.angle_beta   90.00
_cell.angle_gamma   90.00
#
_symmetry.space_group_name_H-M   'P 1'
#
loop_
_entity.id
_entity.type
_entity.pdbx_description
1 polymer ?
#
loop_
_entity_poly.entity_id
_entity_poly.type
_entity_poly.pdbx_seq_one_letter_code
_entity_poly.pdbx_strand_id
1 'polypeptide(L)'
;MAYFGKYDNGGDLIETAFMMQGLLTARQYFTRATPAEREIRDTVTTLWKGVEWDWYRQRPDSDFLYWHWSPNYGFYINHPLIGWNGSAIAYILAIASPTHGVPREPVA
;
A
#
# COMPACT_ATOMS: atom_id res chain seq x y z
N MET A 1 -3.58 21.94 -6.02
CA MET A 1 -2.46 21.02 -6.33
C MET A 1 -1.92 20.55 -4.98
N ALA A 2 -2.00 19.26 -4.69
CA ALA A 2 -1.57 18.73 -3.40
C ALA A 2 -0.06 19.00 -3.24
N TYR A 3 0.28 19.98 -2.39
CA TYR A 3 1.66 20.24 -2.03
C TYR A 3 1.99 19.31 -0.88
N PHE A 4 3.00 18.45 -1.07
CA PHE A 4 3.71 17.81 0.03
C PHE A 4 4.07 18.90 1.04
N GLY A 5 3.65 18.73 2.29
CA GLY A 5 3.65 19.79 3.27
C GLY A 5 3.62 19.26 4.68
N LYS A 6 3.43 20.15 5.66
CA LYS A 6 3.53 19.84 7.10
C LYS A 6 2.77 18.56 7.52
N TYR A 7 1.61 18.30 6.90
CA TYR A 7 0.73 17.19 7.26
C TYR A 7 0.98 15.91 6.46
N ASP A 8 1.73 15.99 5.36
CA ASP A 8 2.08 14.84 4.52
C ASP A 8 3.52 14.40 4.84
N ASN A 9 3.69 13.90 6.06
CA ASN A 9 5.00 13.58 6.65
C ASN A 9 5.06 12.15 7.20
N GLY A 10 4.22 11.27 6.67
CA GLY A 10 4.16 9.86 7.05
C GLY A 10 4.06 8.98 5.82
N GLY A 11 3.15 8.02 5.86
CA GLY A 11 2.98 7.12 4.74
C GLY A 11 2.01 7.65 3.69
N ASP A 12 2.39 7.42 2.44
CA ASP A 12 1.59 7.63 1.24
C ASP A 12 1.27 6.26 0.65
N LEU A 13 -0.01 5.89 0.65
CA LEU A 13 -0.45 4.56 0.22
C LEU A 13 -0.38 4.38 -1.29
N ILE A 14 -0.57 5.43 -2.10
CA ILE A 14 -0.47 5.32 -3.55
C ILE A 14 0.98 5.12 -3.97
N GLU A 15 1.90 5.90 -3.42
CA GLU A 15 3.33 5.74 -3.71
C GLU A 15 3.86 4.39 -3.20
N THR A 16 3.38 3.93 -2.03
CA THR A 16 3.67 2.58 -1.54
C THR A 16 3.15 1.51 -2.51
N ALA A 17 1.97 1.69 -3.09
CA ALA A 17 1.42 0.77 -4.08
C ALA A 17 2.24 0.73 -5.37
N PHE A 18 2.67 1.88 -5.89
CA PHE A 18 3.55 1.92 -7.06
C PHE A 18 4.91 1.26 -6.80
N MET A 19 5.51 1.52 -5.63
CA MET A 19 6.74 0.85 -5.22
C MET A 19 6.54 -0.68 -5.14
N MET A 20 5.47 -1.14 -4.46
CA MET A 20 5.22 -2.56 -4.29
C MET A 20 4.89 -3.26 -5.61
N GLN A 21 4.19 -2.60 -6.53
CA GLN A 21 3.96 -3.12 -7.88
C GLN A 21 5.28 -3.42 -8.59
N GLY A 22 6.25 -2.49 -8.54
CA GLY A 22 7.58 -2.67 -9.11
C GLY A 22 8.36 -3.79 -8.41
N LEU A 23 8.37 -3.79 -7.08
CA LEU A 23 9.09 -4.81 -6.28
C LEU A 23 8.53 -6.22 -6.51
N LEU A 24 7.21 -6.40 -6.54
CA LEU A 24 6.60 -7.71 -6.80
C LEU A 24 6.89 -8.18 -8.23
N THR A 25 6.93 -7.26 -9.20
CA THR A 25 7.35 -7.58 -10.57
C THR A 25 8.81 -8.06 -10.58
N ALA A 26 9.72 -7.34 -9.92
CA ALA A 26 11.12 -7.72 -9.81
C ALA A 26 11.30 -9.08 -9.11
N ARG A 27 10.56 -9.33 -8.02
CA ARG A 27 10.56 -10.62 -7.31
C ARG A 27 10.19 -11.79 -8.23
N GLN A 28 9.24 -11.59 -9.16
CA GLN A 28 8.88 -12.61 -10.15
C GLN A 28 9.89 -12.76 -11.29
N TYR A 29 10.71 -11.74 -11.55
CA TYR A 29 11.77 -11.78 -12.55
C TYR A 29 13.00 -12.56 -12.06
N PHE A 30 13.44 -12.30 -10.82
CA PHE A 30 14.61 -12.94 -10.21
C PHE A 30 14.30 -14.36 -9.70
N THR A 31 14.32 -15.36 -10.58
CA THR A 31 13.89 -16.74 -10.31
C THR A 31 15.02 -17.74 -10.10
N ARG A 32 16.29 -17.35 -10.29
CA ARG A 32 17.42 -18.28 -10.19
C ARG A 32 17.67 -18.72 -8.75
N ALA A 33 18.25 -19.90 -8.61
CA ALA A 33 18.63 -20.51 -7.34
C ALA A 33 20.00 -20.01 -6.84
N THR A 34 20.27 -18.70 -6.91
CA THR A 34 21.49 -18.07 -6.38
C THR A 34 21.21 -17.40 -5.03
N PRO A 35 22.24 -17.23 -4.16
CA PRO A 35 22.07 -16.51 -2.90
C PRO A 35 21.54 -15.07 -3.09
N ALA A 36 22.07 -14.34 -4.06
CA ALA A 36 21.67 -12.95 -4.32
C ALA A 36 20.21 -12.82 -4.78
N GLU A 37 19.74 -13.66 -5.71
CA GLU A 37 18.35 -13.60 -6.16
C GLU A 37 17.38 -14.09 -5.06
N ARG A 38 17.82 -15.01 -4.19
CA ARG A 38 17.06 -15.42 -3.01
C ARG A 38 16.86 -14.25 -2.05
N GLU A 39 17.92 -13.51 -1.73
CA GLU A 39 17.86 -12.34 -0.86
C GLU A 39 16.88 -11.27 -1.38
N ILE A 40 16.89 -11.00 -2.70
CA ILE A 40 15.93 -10.08 -3.32
C ILE A 40 14.50 -10.55 -3.08
N ARG A 41 14.21 -11.82 -3.39
CA ARG A 41 12.85 -12.38 -3.23
C ARG A 41 12.39 -12.35 -1.78
N ASP A 42 13.27 -12.68 -0.84
CA ASP A 42 12.97 -12.73 0.58
C ASP A 42 12.74 -11.31 1.14
N THR A 43 13.56 -10.34 0.73
CA THR A 43 13.41 -8.92 1.10
C THR A 43 12.09 -8.37 0.59
N VAL A 44 11.78 -8.55 -0.71
CA VAL A 44 10.51 -8.09 -1.28
C VAL A 44 9.32 -8.78 -0.61
N THR A 45 9.42 -10.07 -0.31
CA THR A 45 8.35 -10.81 0.38
C THR A 45 8.11 -10.24 1.78
N THR A 46 9.18 -9.87 2.49
CA THR A 46 9.12 -9.25 3.82
C THR A 46 8.45 -7.88 3.74
N LEU A 47 8.91 -7.02 2.83
CA LEU A 47 8.31 -5.70 2.61
C LEU A 47 6.82 -5.81 2.24
N TRP A 48 6.49 -6.69 1.29
CA TRP A 48 5.11 -6.92 0.85
C TRP A 48 4.17 -7.30 2.00
N LYS A 49 4.61 -8.23 2.84
CA LYS A 49 3.84 -8.70 4.00
C LYS A 49 3.77 -7.68 5.13
N GLY A 50 4.68 -6.72 5.16
CA GLY A 50 4.74 -5.67 6.18
C GLY A 50 3.92 -4.42 5.85
N VAL A 51 3.38 -4.28 4.64
CA VAL A 51 2.49 -3.15 4.33
C VAL A 51 1.11 -3.41 4.95
N GLU A 52 0.74 -2.57 5.92
CA GLU A 52 -0.54 -2.61 6.64
C GLU A 52 -1.64 -1.91 5.83
N TRP A 53 -2.13 -2.52 4.75
CA TRP A 53 -3.15 -1.88 3.89
C TRP A 53 -4.48 -1.63 4.61
N ASP A 54 -4.86 -2.52 5.51
CA ASP A 54 -6.05 -2.42 6.35
C ASP A 54 -6.00 -1.23 7.33
N TRP A 55 -4.82 -0.84 7.81
CA TRP A 55 -4.62 0.39 8.60
C TRP A 55 -5.14 1.63 7.87
N TYR A 56 -4.88 1.70 6.56
CA TYR A 56 -5.30 2.83 5.74
C TYR A 56 -6.79 2.85 5.43
N ARG A 57 -7.59 1.94 5.99
CA ARG A 57 -9.04 2.11 6.03
C ARG A 57 -9.47 3.18 7.04
N GLN A 58 -8.56 3.71 7.88
CA GLN A 58 -8.83 4.66 8.99
C GLN A 58 -9.71 4.08 10.12
N ARG A 59 -10.73 3.30 9.77
CA ARG A 59 -11.60 2.53 10.68
C ARG A 59 -11.93 1.16 10.08
N PRO A 60 -12.21 0.13 10.90
CA PRO A 60 -12.54 -1.22 10.40
C PRO A 60 -13.78 -1.31 9.51
N ASP A 61 -14.68 -0.34 9.58
CA ASP A 61 -15.95 -0.23 8.85
C ASP A 61 -15.89 0.74 7.66
N SER A 62 -14.73 1.34 7.36
CA SER A 62 -14.61 2.24 6.21
C SER A 62 -14.66 1.50 4.89
N ASP A 63 -15.47 2.01 3.96
CA ASP A 63 -15.53 1.58 2.56
C ASP A 63 -14.33 2.04 1.72
N PHE A 64 -13.54 2.98 2.24
CA PHE A 64 -12.46 3.60 1.50
C PHE A 64 -11.10 3.33 2.13
N LEU A 65 -10.10 3.18 1.26
CA LEU A 65 -8.72 3.43 1.61
C LEU A 65 -8.46 4.93 1.61
N TYR A 66 -7.60 5.38 2.52
CA TYR A 66 -7.14 6.76 2.62
C TYR A 66 -5.72 6.87 2.08
N TRP A 67 -5.43 7.98 1.41
CA TRP A 67 -4.14 8.18 0.76
C TRP A 67 -3.01 8.34 1.77
N HIS A 68 -3.20 9.20 2.78
CA HIS A 68 -2.12 9.63 3.67
C HIS A 68 -2.40 9.27 5.12
N TRP A 69 -1.35 8.88 5.83
CA TRP A 69 -1.33 8.76 7.28
C TRP A 69 -0.05 9.38 7.85
N SER A 70 -0.18 10.17 8.90
CA SER A 70 0.93 10.80 9.60
C SER A 70 1.12 10.22 11.01
N PRO A 71 2.35 9.98 11.47
CA PRO A 71 2.60 9.60 12.86
C PRO A 71 2.26 10.73 13.85
N ASN A 72 2.31 12.00 13.43
CA ASN A 72 2.08 13.15 14.30
C ASN A 72 0.67 13.74 14.15
N TYR A 73 0.02 13.52 13.01
CA TYR A 73 -1.26 14.13 12.66
C TYR A 73 -2.35 13.11 12.29
N GLY A 74 -2.05 11.81 12.32
CA GLY A 74 -2.97 10.75 11.92
C GLY A 74 -3.47 10.96 10.48
N PHE A 75 -4.77 10.77 10.27
CA PHE A 75 -5.42 10.93 8.97
C PHE A 75 -5.85 12.39 8.68
N TYR A 76 -5.10 13.40 9.13
CA TYR A 76 -5.47 14.81 9.02
C TYR A 76 -5.82 15.25 7.59
N ILE A 77 -5.08 14.77 6.58
CA ILE A 77 -5.35 15.09 5.17
C ILE A 77 -6.71 14.52 4.72
N ASN A 78 -7.14 13.39 5.31
CA ASN A 78 -8.47 12.79 5.17
C ASN A 78 -8.92 12.65 3.70
N HIS A 79 -8.04 12.13 2.84
CA HIS A 79 -8.27 11.99 1.42
C HIS A 79 -8.65 10.53 1.07
N PRO A 80 -9.95 10.20 0.93
CA PRO A 80 -10.37 8.88 0.50
C PRO A 80 -10.02 8.65 -0.97
N LEU A 81 -9.56 7.44 -1.29
CA LEU A 81 -9.22 7.02 -2.64
C LEU A 81 -10.48 6.59 -3.38
N ILE A 82 -10.95 7.46 -4.29
CA ILE A 82 -12.15 7.22 -5.11
C ILE A 82 -11.78 7.34 -6.59
N GLY A 83 -12.01 6.26 -7.35
CA GLY A 83 -11.72 6.21 -8.78
C GLY A 83 -12.72 6.99 -9.64
N TRP A 84 -12.48 7.18 -10.94
CA TRP A 84 -11.31 6.75 -11.72
C TRP A 84 -10.12 7.72 -11.58
N ASN A 85 -8.95 7.21 -11.18
CA ASN A 85 -7.68 7.92 -11.11
C ASN A 85 -6.50 6.91 -10.99
N GLY A 86 -5.29 7.37 -10.66
CA GLY A 86 -4.09 6.52 -10.51
C GLY A 86 -4.11 5.55 -9.31
N SER A 87 -5.13 5.56 -8.45
CA SER A 87 -5.17 4.78 -7.21
C SER A 87 -5.62 3.32 -7.38
N ALA A 88 -5.97 2.89 -8.59
CA ALA A 88 -6.51 1.55 -8.82
C ALA A 88 -5.57 0.43 -8.32
N ILE A 89 -4.26 0.60 -8.50
CA ILE A 89 -3.28 -0.39 -8.04
C ILE A 89 -3.23 -0.51 -6.51
N ALA A 90 -3.49 0.57 -5.77
CA ALA A 90 -3.52 0.53 -4.31
C ALA A 90 -4.62 -0.42 -3.81
N TYR A 91 -5.82 -0.37 -4.40
CA TYR A 91 -6.90 -1.31 -4.08
C TYR A 91 -6.56 -2.75 -4.48
N ILE A 92 -6.00 -2.97 -5.68
CA ILE A 92 -5.64 -4.32 -6.13
C ILE A 92 -4.62 -4.96 -5.17
N LEU A 93 -3.59 -4.21 -4.78
CA LEU A 93 -2.58 -4.69 -3.85
C LEU A 93 -3.13 -4.86 -2.43
N ALA A 94 -3.94 -3.93 -1.94
CA ALA A 94 -4.60 -4.07 -0.65
C ALA A 94 -5.47 -5.33 -0.58
N ILE A 95 -6.22 -5.65 -1.63
CA ILE A 95 -7.03 -6.87 -1.72
C ILE A 95 -6.14 -8.14 -1.83
N ALA A 96 -5.00 -8.04 -2.50
CA ALA A 96 -4.08 -9.16 -2.69
C ALA A 96 -3.18 -9.45 -1.49
N SER A 97 -3.11 -8.55 -0.50
CA SER A 97 -2.23 -8.70 0.66
C SER A 97 -2.56 -9.96 1.46
N PRO A 98 -1.57 -10.82 1.76
CA PRO A 98 -1.79 -12.05 2.50
C PRO A 98 -1.81 -11.87 4.02
N THR A 99 -1.44 -10.69 4.53
CA THR A 99 -1.28 -10.40 5.97
C THR A 99 -2.16 -9.25 6.45
N HIS A 100 -2.32 -8.22 5.62
CA HIS A 100 -3.05 -7.00 5.93
C HIS A 100 -4.03 -6.67 4.80
N GLY A 101 -4.87 -7.64 4.45
CA GLY A 101 -5.79 -7.54 3.32
C GLY A 101 -7.04 -6.72 3.63
N VAL A 102 -7.65 -6.13 2.61
CA VAL A 102 -8.95 -5.43 2.72
C VAL A 102 -10.08 -6.21 2.04
N PRO A 103 -11.35 -6.00 2.45
CA PRO A 103 -12.50 -6.59 1.78
C PRO A 103 -12.56 -6.22 0.30
N ARG A 104 -13.11 -7.13 -0.52
CA ARG A 104 -13.29 -6.91 -1.97
C ARG A 104 -14.45 -5.97 -2.30
N GLU A 105 -15.44 -5.94 -1.42
CA GLU A 105 -16.67 -5.15 -1.54
C GLU A 105 -16.76 -4.18 -0.36
N PRO A 106 -17.51 -3.07 -0.49
CA PRO A 106 -17.85 -2.18 0.62
C PRO A 106 -18.43 -2.93 1.83
N VAL A 107 -18.14 -2.43 3.03
CA VAL A 107 -18.64 -2.97 4.29
C VAL A 107 -19.97 -2.28 4.59
N ALA A 108 -21.07 -2.99 4.29
CA ALA A 108 -22.45 -2.51 4.39
C ALA A 108 -22.85 -1.88 5.73
#